data_AF-A0A0P0N5A0-F1
#
_entry.id   AF-A0A0P0N5A0-F1
#
_cell.length_a   1.000
_cell.length_b   1.000
_cell.length_c   1.000
_cell.angle_alpha   90.00
_cell.angle_beta   90.00
_cell.angle_gamma   90.00
#
_symmetry.space_group_name_H-M   'P 1'
#
loop_
_entity.id
_entity.type
_entity.pdbx_description
1 polymer ?
#
loop_
_entity_poly.entity_id
_entity_poly.type
_entity_poly.pdbx_seq_one_letter_code
_entity_poly.pdbx_strand_id
1 'polypeptide(L)'
;MQATLQQVATLAELAGHPQPRLVAINPHEPATAIAQILDTLDTKTTATAIIEHTTPETTLAIALALLIHTARTEKTATIRTTETTIPLHTVHTILTNSLPGIQRRIANHIHANGPATIPQLAASLNLSERTIRRHTRTLQRLQLLTQRANLILPTPWLTLYHKTNT
;
A
#
# COMPACT_ATOMS: atom_id res chain seq x y z
N MET A 1 -24.27 20.61 6.67
CA MET A 1 -23.53 19.88 5.63
C MET A 1 -23.24 20.72 4.38
N GLN A 2 -24.20 21.46 3.81
CA GLN A 2 -23.94 22.27 2.60
C GLN A 2 -22.87 23.37 2.80
N ALA A 3 -22.83 24.03 3.96
CA ALA A 3 -21.84 25.07 4.26
C ALA A 3 -20.38 24.55 4.31
N THR A 4 -20.18 23.36 4.86
CA THR A 4 -18.85 22.71 4.94
C THR A 4 -18.32 22.32 3.56
N LEU A 5 -19.22 21.98 2.64
CA LEU A 5 -18.88 21.55 1.29
C LEU A 5 -18.49 22.68 0.35
N GLN A 6 -19.21 23.80 0.41
CA GLN A 6 -18.81 25.00 -0.30
C GLN A 6 -17.44 25.47 0.17
N GLN A 7 -17.16 25.43 1.47
CA GLN A 7 -15.83 25.76 2.01
C GLN A 7 -14.74 24.84 1.48
N VAL A 8 -14.96 23.51 1.46
CA VAL A 8 -13.97 22.56 0.92
C VAL A 8 -13.77 22.75 -0.59
N ALA A 9 -14.84 23.04 -1.34
CA ALA A 9 -14.76 23.34 -2.78
C ALA A 9 -13.96 24.62 -3.05
N THR A 10 -14.21 25.70 -2.31
CA THR A 10 -13.45 26.95 -2.44
C THR A 10 -11.98 26.75 -2.06
N LEU A 11 -11.70 25.99 -0.99
CA LEU A 11 -10.31 25.68 -0.59
C LEU A 11 -9.58 24.84 -1.63
N ALA A 12 -10.26 23.86 -2.24
CA ALA A 12 -9.69 23.05 -3.32
C ALA A 12 -9.36 23.93 -4.54
N GLU A 13 -10.25 24.84 -4.91
CA GLU A 13 -10.04 25.79 -6.00
C GLU A 13 -8.85 26.72 -5.75
N LEU A 14 -8.76 27.31 -4.56
CA LEU A 14 -7.63 28.18 -4.16
C LEU A 14 -6.29 27.43 -4.15
N ALA A 15 -6.31 26.13 -3.85
CA ALA A 15 -5.12 25.28 -3.86
C ALA A 15 -4.78 24.70 -5.25
N GLY A 16 -5.57 24.99 -6.29
CA GLY A 16 -5.38 24.42 -7.63
C GLY A 16 -5.68 22.92 -7.72
N HIS A 17 -6.46 22.39 -6.78
CA HIS A 17 -6.91 21.00 -6.76
C HIS A 17 -8.25 20.83 -7.51
N PRO A 18 -8.51 19.65 -8.08
CA PRO A 18 -9.79 19.37 -8.73
C PRO A 18 -10.94 19.48 -7.72
N GLN A 19 -12.09 19.92 -8.21
CA GLN A 19 -13.30 20.07 -7.40
C GLN A 19 -13.65 18.76 -6.70
N PRO A 20 -13.91 18.78 -5.38
CA PRO A 20 -14.25 17.58 -4.63
C PRO A 20 -15.61 17.04 -5.07
N ARG A 21 -15.68 15.73 -5.33
CA ARG A 21 -16.93 15.04 -5.60
C ARG A 21 -17.42 14.34 -4.35
N LEU A 22 -18.68 14.56 -4.01
CA LEU A 22 -19.36 13.81 -2.95
C LEU A 22 -19.94 12.52 -3.49
N VAL A 23 -19.78 11.47 -2.70
CA VAL A 23 -20.44 10.19 -2.91
C VAL A 23 -21.08 9.80 -1.59
N ALA A 24 -22.40 9.69 -1.58
CA ALA A 24 -23.13 9.18 -0.43
C ALA A 24 -22.94 7.65 -0.40
N ILE A 25 -22.57 7.13 0.78
CA ILE A 25 -22.44 5.70 1.03
C ILE A 25 -23.37 5.29 2.17
N ASN A 26 -23.98 4.12 2.06
CA ASN A 26 -24.80 3.55 3.14
C ASN A 26 -23.96 2.55 3.95
N PRO A 27 -23.45 2.92 5.14
CA PRO A 27 -22.57 2.05 5.93
C PRO A 27 -23.25 0.81 6.49
N HIS A 28 -24.60 0.77 6.52
CA HIS A 28 -25.36 -0.38 7.00
C HIS A 28 -25.51 -1.49 5.95
N GLU A 29 -25.15 -1.21 4.69
CA GLU A 29 -25.10 -2.17 3.60
C GLU A 29 -23.66 -2.24 3.05
N PRO A 30 -22.77 -3.01 3.69
CA PRO A 30 -21.33 -2.94 3.42
C PRO A 30 -20.97 -3.30 1.98
N ALA A 31 -21.64 -4.28 1.38
CA ALA A 31 -21.40 -4.66 -0.02
C ALA A 31 -21.77 -3.52 -0.99
N THR A 32 -22.91 -2.87 -0.78
CA THR A 32 -23.37 -1.72 -1.58
C THR A 32 -22.41 -0.54 -1.43
N ALA A 33 -21.98 -0.23 -0.21
CA ALA A 33 -21.01 0.83 0.04
C ALA A 33 -19.66 0.55 -0.65
N ILE A 34 -19.16 -0.69 -0.58
CA ILE A 34 -17.91 -1.10 -1.24
C ILE A 34 -18.03 -0.93 -2.76
N ALA A 35 -19.13 -1.37 -3.36
CA ALA A 35 -19.35 -1.23 -4.81
C ALA A 35 -19.35 0.24 -5.25
N GLN A 36 -20.06 1.11 -4.52
CA GLN A 36 -20.11 2.55 -4.80
C GLN A 36 -18.72 3.21 -4.72
N ILE A 37 -17.90 2.80 -3.76
CA ILE A 37 -16.52 3.29 -3.64
C ILE A 37 -15.68 2.79 -4.82
N LEU A 38 -15.80 1.51 -5.20
CA LEU A 38 -15.07 0.92 -6.32
C LEU A 38 -15.42 1.59 -7.66
N ASP A 39 -16.69 1.88 -7.92
CA ASP A 39 -17.14 2.58 -9.13
C ASP A 39 -16.51 3.98 -9.23
N THR A 40 -16.28 4.63 -8.08
CA THR A 40 -15.60 5.93 -8.02
C THR A 40 -14.10 5.81 -8.33
N LEU A 41 -13.50 4.66 -8.02
CA LEU A 41 -12.06 4.40 -8.17
C LEU A 41 -11.65 3.79 -9.51
N ASP A 42 -12.58 3.23 -10.30
CA ASP A 42 -12.30 2.31 -11.41
C ASP A 42 -11.26 2.85 -12.42
N THR A 43 -11.25 4.16 -12.65
CA THR A 43 -10.32 4.83 -13.57
C THR A 43 -9.02 5.34 -12.93
N LYS A 44 -8.92 5.41 -11.61
CA LYS A 44 -7.77 6.00 -10.91
C LYS A 44 -6.64 5.01 -10.79
N THR A 45 -5.39 5.42 -11.02
CA THR A 45 -4.16 4.59 -10.92
C THR A 45 -3.56 4.54 -9.53
N THR A 46 -3.93 5.50 -8.69
CA THR A 46 -3.51 5.61 -7.29
C THR A 46 -4.68 6.11 -6.47
N ALA A 47 -4.79 5.63 -5.23
CA ALA A 47 -5.83 6.04 -4.31
C ALA A 47 -5.26 6.28 -2.91
N THR A 48 -5.69 7.36 -2.28
CA THR A 48 -5.34 7.65 -0.88
C THR A 48 -6.62 7.97 -0.15
N ALA A 49 -6.97 7.15 0.84
CA ALA A 49 -8.04 7.50 1.77
C ALA A 49 -7.44 8.15 3.00
N ILE A 50 -7.94 9.33 3.34
CA ILE A 50 -7.69 9.98 4.62
C ILE A 50 -8.93 9.70 5.47
N ILE A 51 -8.75 8.94 6.54
CA ILE A 51 -9.85 8.47 7.39
C ILE A 51 -9.76 9.22 8.71
N GLU A 52 -10.65 10.18 8.89
CA GLU A 52 -10.78 11.00 10.10
C GLU A 52 -12.26 11.06 10.51
N HIS A 53 -12.54 10.89 11.80
CA HIS A 53 -13.89 11.02 12.38
C HIS A 53 -14.99 10.15 11.72
N THR A 54 -14.64 8.96 11.22
CA THR A 54 -15.57 8.01 10.59
C THR A 54 -16.03 6.90 11.56
N THR A 55 -17.21 6.31 11.30
CA THR A 55 -17.64 5.12 12.03
C THR A 55 -16.79 3.90 11.65
N PRO A 56 -16.66 2.89 12.54
CA PRO A 56 -15.91 1.67 12.23
C PRO A 56 -16.40 0.94 10.97
N GLU A 57 -17.71 0.90 10.72
CA GLU A 57 -18.32 0.25 9.55
C GLU A 57 -17.91 0.96 8.26
N THR A 58 -17.91 2.30 8.30
CA THR A 58 -17.50 3.14 7.17
C THR A 58 -16.02 2.96 6.87
N THR A 59 -15.18 2.98 7.92
CA THR A 59 -13.74 2.73 7.81
C THR A 59 -13.45 1.36 7.20
N LEU A 60 -14.17 0.33 7.64
CA LEU A 60 -14.02 -1.03 7.12
C LEU A 60 -14.42 -1.11 5.64
N ALA A 61 -15.55 -0.51 5.25
CA ALA A 61 -15.99 -0.47 3.85
C ALA A 61 -14.95 0.21 2.95
N ILE A 62 -14.39 1.34 3.37
CA ILE A 62 -13.32 2.05 2.64
C ILE A 62 -12.08 1.17 2.53
N ALA A 63 -11.64 0.56 3.63
CA ALA A 63 -10.45 -0.27 3.64
C ALA A 63 -10.58 -1.49 2.72
N LEU A 64 -11.71 -2.19 2.78
CA LEU A 64 -12.01 -3.33 1.92
C LEU A 64 -12.11 -2.92 0.45
N ALA A 65 -12.80 -1.83 0.13
CA ALA A 65 -12.89 -1.33 -1.24
C ALA A 65 -11.52 -1.01 -1.82
N LEU A 66 -10.65 -0.34 -1.05
CA LEU A 66 -9.29 -0.04 -1.51
C LEU A 66 -8.43 -1.29 -1.64
N LEU A 67 -8.55 -2.28 -0.76
CA LEU A 67 -7.87 -3.58 -0.90
C LEU A 67 -8.33 -4.33 -2.15
N ILE A 68 -9.63 -4.32 -2.46
CA ILE A 68 -10.15 -4.91 -3.70
C ILE A 68 -9.62 -4.15 -4.91
N HIS A 69 -9.57 -2.81 -4.84
CA HIS A 69 -9.02 -1.99 -5.90
C HIS A 69 -7.55 -2.32 -6.20
N THR A 70 -6.70 -2.42 -5.17
CA THR A 70 -5.28 -2.78 -5.36
C THR A 70 -5.12 -4.18 -5.94
N ALA A 71 -5.96 -5.13 -5.51
CA ALA A 71 -5.95 -6.50 -6.01
C ALA A 71 -6.35 -6.59 -7.50
N ARG A 72 -7.39 -5.86 -7.92
CA ARG A 72 -7.93 -5.93 -9.29
C ARG A 72 -7.04 -5.29 -10.35
N THR A 73 -6.29 -4.27 -9.96
CA THR A 73 -5.70 -3.34 -10.93
C THR A 73 -4.18 -3.23 -10.85
N GLU A 74 -3.55 -3.92 -9.89
CA GLU A 74 -2.13 -3.77 -9.53
C GLU A 74 -1.74 -2.33 -9.15
N LYS A 75 -2.74 -1.49 -8.84
CA LYS A 75 -2.57 -0.08 -8.49
C LYS A 75 -2.23 0.08 -7.01
N THR A 76 -1.68 1.24 -6.64
CA THR A 76 -1.30 1.52 -5.25
C THR A 76 -2.40 2.25 -4.52
N ALA A 77 -2.79 1.73 -3.37
CA ALA A 77 -3.68 2.42 -2.44
C ALA A 77 -3.02 2.57 -1.07
N THR A 78 -3.34 3.67 -0.39
CA THR A 78 -2.92 3.92 0.98
C THR A 78 -4.10 4.35 1.84
N ILE A 79 -4.12 3.87 3.08
CA ILE A 79 -4.98 4.42 4.13
C ILE A 79 -4.11 5.30 5.01
N ARG A 80 -4.55 6.51 5.29
CA ARG A 80 -3.89 7.47 6.17
C ARG A 80 -4.83 7.86 7.29
N THR A 81 -4.32 7.82 8.51
CA THR A 81 -4.88 8.49 9.68
C THR A 81 -3.92 9.60 10.13
N THR A 82 -4.27 10.34 11.17
CA THR A 82 -3.40 11.37 11.78
C THR A 82 -2.04 10.81 12.21
N GLU A 83 -2.00 9.54 12.63
CA GLU A 83 -0.81 8.91 13.22
C GLU A 83 -0.14 7.90 12.30
N THR A 84 -0.86 7.33 11.33
CA THR A 84 -0.39 6.15 10.61
C THR A 84 -0.66 6.21 9.11
N THR A 85 0.21 5.57 8.33
CA THR A 85 0.01 5.36 6.89
C THR A 85 0.21 3.88 6.59
N ILE A 86 -0.80 3.25 6.01
CA ILE A 86 -0.83 1.83 5.70
C ILE A 86 -0.83 1.64 4.18
N PRO A 87 0.25 1.08 3.59
CA PRO A 87 0.30 0.72 2.18
C PRO A 87 -0.51 -0.56 1.91
N LEU A 88 -1.66 -0.43 1.24
CA LEU A 88 -2.55 -1.57 1.03
C LEU A 88 -2.03 -2.57 -0.01
N HIS A 89 -1.17 -2.14 -0.94
CA HIS A 89 -0.51 -3.06 -1.86
C HIS A 89 0.49 -3.98 -1.14
N THR A 90 1.16 -3.49 -0.09
CA THR A 90 2.01 -4.30 0.79
C THR A 90 1.15 -5.28 1.60
N VAL A 91 0.05 -4.81 2.19
CA VAL A 91 -0.91 -5.68 2.90
C VAL A 91 -1.43 -6.79 1.99
N HIS A 92 -1.84 -6.46 0.77
CA HIS A 92 -2.28 -7.43 -0.23
C HIS A 92 -1.18 -8.46 -0.56
N THR A 93 0.07 -8.01 -0.74
CA THR A 93 1.21 -8.92 -0.98
C THR A 93 1.41 -9.90 0.18
N ILE A 94 1.24 -9.44 1.41
CA ILE A 94 1.35 -10.26 2.62
C ILE A 94 0.23 -11.28 2.69
N LEU A 95 -1.02 -10.85 2.51
CA LEU A 95 -2.20 -11.71 2.54
C LEU A 95 -2.18 -12.81 1.46
N THR A 96 -1.66 -12.49 0.27
CA THR A 96 -1.66 -13.41 -0.88
C THR A 96 -0.38 -14.24 -1.00
N ASN A 97 0.63 -13.97 -0.17
CA ASN A 97 1.97 -14.57 -0.29
C ASN A 97 2.55 -14.49 -1.73
N SER A 98 2.27 -13.38 -2.43
CA SER A 98 2.46 -13.27 -3.87
C SER A 98 3.88 -12.87 -4.31
N LEU A 99 4.87 -12.89 -3.40
CA LEU A 99 6.25 -12.56 -3.78
C LEU A 99 6.81 -13.59 -4.78
N PRO A 100 7.26 -13.14 -5.97
CA PRO A 100 7.90 -14.04 -6.94
C PRO A 100 9.23 -14.60 -6.43
N GLY A 101 9.67 -15.72 -7.00
CA GLY A 101 10.74 -16.56 -6.46
C GLY A 101 12.04 -15.82 -6.10
N ILE A 102 12.55 -14.94 -6.96
CA ILE A 102 13.80 -14.19 -6.66
C ILE A 102 13.57 -13.14 -5.56
N GLN A 103 12.45 -12.41 -5.58
CA GLN A 103 12.13 -11.46 -4.51
C GLN A 103 11.99 -12.18 -3.16
N ARG A 104 11.29 -13.32 -3.14
CA ARG A 104 11.14 -14.16 -1.95
C ARG A 104 12.50 -14.63 -1.44
N ARG A 105 13.40 -15.11 -2.31
CA ARG A 105 14.76 -15.50 -1.92
C ARG A 105 15.55 -14.36 -1.28
N ILE A 106 15.50 -13.16 -1.86
CA ILE A 106 16.17 -11.97 -1.30
C ILE A 106 15.56 -11.58 0.05
N ALA A 107 14.23 -11.51 0.13
CA ALA A 107 13.49 -11.18 1.34
C ALA A 107 13.82 -12.15 2.49
N ASN A 108 13.76 -13.46 2.22
CA ASN A 108 14.10 -14.52 3.17
C ASN A 108 15.56 -14.42 3.64
N HIS A 109 16.49 -14.16 2.72
CA HIS A 109 17.90 -14.02 3.07
C HIS A 109 18.15 -12.86 4.03
N ILE A 110 17.56 -11.69 3.76
CA ILE A 110 17.69 -10.50 4.62
C ILE A 110 16.98 -10.71 5.96
N HIS A 111 15.84 -11.40 5.97
CA HIS A 111 15.15 -11.72 7.22
C HIS A 111 15.98 -12.65 8.11
N ALA A 112 16.59 -13.69 7.53
CA ALA A 112 17.36 -14.68 8.27
C ALA A 112 18.75 -14.20 8.69
N ASN A 113 19.45 -13.44 7.83
CA ASN A 113 20.85 -13.07 8.04
C ASN A 113 21.04 -11.58 8.41
N GLY A 114 19.97 -10.79 8.39
CA GLY A 114 20.01 -9.37 8.68
C GLY A 114 20.38 -8.48 7.47
N PRO A 115 20.71 -7.21 7.72
CA PRO A 115 21.04 -6.25 6.67
C PRO A 115 22.24 -6.67 5.81
N ALA A 116 22.14 -6.43 4.50
CA ALA A 116 23.18 -6.82 3.55
C ALA A 116 23.36 -5.76 2.44
N THR A 117 24.56 -5.71 1.87
CA THR A 117 24.86 -4.90 0.67
C THR A 117 24.48 -5.66 -0.60
N ILE A 118 24.35 -4.95 -1.73
CA ILE A 118 24.08 -5.57 -3.04
C ILE A 118 25.16 -6.62 -3.42
N PRO A 119 26.48 -6.34 -3.30
CA PRO A 119 27.49 -7.33 -3.62
C PRO A 119 27.42 -8.59 -2.73
N GLN A 120 27.14 -8.42 -1.42
CA GLN A 120 26.96 -9.55 -0.51
C GLN A 120 25.75 -10.41 -0.91
N LEU A 121 24.61 -9.79 -1.24
CA LEU A 121 23.44 -10.52 -1.72
C LEU A 121 23.70 -11.23 -3.04
N ALA A 122 24.44 -10.60 -3.96
CA ALA A 122 24.81 -11.18 -5.25
C ALA A 122 25.65 -12.45 -5.06
N ALA A 123 26.66 -12.39 -4.19
CA ALA A 123 27.50 -13.52 -3.82
C ALA A 123 26.70 -14.63 -3.13
N SER A 124 25.94 -14.30 -2.08
CA SER A 124 25.19 -15.28 -1.28
C SER A 124 24.08 -15.99 -2.05
N LEU A 125 23.44 -15.31 -3.01
CA LEU A 125 22.31 -15.87 -3.77
C LEU A 125 22.73 -16.40 -5.14
N ASN A 126 24.01 -16.30 -5.50
CA ASN A 126 24.56 -16.63 -6.81
C ASN A 126 23.78 -15.94 -7.95
N LEU A 127 23.65 -14.61 -7.86
CA LEU A 127 22.93 -13.77 -8.82
C LEU A 127 23.78 -12.57 -9.21
N SER A 128 23.57 -12.03 -10.41
CA SER A 128 24.23 -10.77 -10.79
C SER A 128 23.77 -9.61 -9.91
N GLU A 129 24.66 -8.65 -9.64
CA GLU A 129 24.29 -7.43 -8.92
C GLU A 129 23.16 -6.65 -9.63
N ARG A 130 23.11 -6.70 -10.97
CA ARG A 130 22.02 -6.11 -11.75
C ARG A 130 20.67 -6.73 -11.39
N THR A 131 20.64 -8.06 -11.28
CA THR A 131 19.45 -8.81 -10.85
C THR A 131 19.06 -8.44 -9.43
N ILE A 132 20.01 -8.43 -8.49
CA ILE A 132 19.75 -8.01 -7.10
C ILE A 132 19.17 -6.60 -7.06
N ARG A 133 19.80 -5.61 -7.70
CA ARG A 133 19.33 -4.22 -7.78
C ARG A 133 17.91 -4.10 -8.32
N ARG A 134 17.59 -4.87 -9.37
CA ARG A 134 16.23 -4.87 -9.95
C ARG A 134 15.20 -5.35 -8.92
N HIS A 135 15.44 -6.48 -8.28
CA HIS A 135 14.47 -7.08 -7.35
C HIS A 135 14.40 -6.36 -6.00
N THR A 136 15.51 -5.81 -5.50
CA THR A 136 15.52 -5.00 -4.29
C THR A 136 14.73 -3.71 -4.48
N ARG A 137 14.80 -3.06 -5.67
CA ARG A 137 13.92 -1.93 -6.00
C ARG A 137 12.44 -2.30 -5.96
N THR A 138 12.08 -3.49 -6.44
CA THR A 138 10.68 -3.95 -6.33
C THR A 138 10.28 -4.15 -4.87
N LEU A 139 11.11 -4.81 -4.06
CA LEU A 139 10.86 -5.00 -2.62
C LEU A 139 10.80 -3.68 -1.84
N GLN A 140 11.57 -2.68 -2.25
CA GLN A 140 11.49 -1.31 -1.71
C GLN A 140 10.17 -0.62 -2.07
N ARG A 141 9.69 -0.76 -3.32
CA ARG A 141 8.35 -0.26 -3.71
C ARG A 141 7.22 -0.93 -2.94
N LEU A 142 7.39 -2.22 -2.62
CA LEU A 142 6.48 -2.95 -1.73
C LEU A 142 6.69 -2.61 -0.25
N GLN A 143 7.61 -1.71 0.09
CA GLN A 143 7.95 -1.32 1.47
C GLN A 143 8.36 -2.49 2.37
N LEU A 144 8.80 -3.62 1.80
CA LEU A 144 9.33 -4.77 2.54
C LEU A 144 10.81 -4.58 2.88
N LEU A 145 11.53 -3.83 2.05
CA LEU A 145 12.92 -3.48 2.29
C LEU A 145 13.09 -1.97 2.26
N THR A 146 14.07 -1.47 2.99
CA THR A 146 14.54 -0.09 2.89
C THR A 146 16.04 -0.07 2.65
N GLN A 147 16.57 1.02 2.12
CA GLN A 147 18.00 1.19 1.93
C GLN A 147 18.48 2.43 2.67
N ARG A 148 19.52 2.24 3.49
CA ARG A 148 20.25 3.32 4.16
C ARG A 148 21.71 3.22 3.75
N ALA A 149 22.21 4.29 3.11
CA ALA A 149 23.50 4.25 2.42
C ALA A 149 23.59 3.05 1.45
N ASN A 150 24.49 2.10 1.72
CA ASN A 150 24.72 0.93 0.88
C ASN A 150 24.12 -0.38 1.45
N LEU A 151 23.43 -0.30 2.60
CA LEU A 151 22.82 -1.45 3.25
C LEU A 151 21.34 -1.52 2.93
N ILE A 152 20.88 -2.74 2.63
CA ILE A 152 19.47 -3.08 2.47
C ILE A 152 19.01 -3.71 3.77
N LEU A 153 17.98 -3.13 4.37
CA LEU A 153 17.46 -3.49 5.69
C LEU A 153 16.03 -4.02 5.59
N PRO A 154 15.65 -4.96 6.48
CA PRO A 154 14.27 -5.39 6.61
C PRO A 154 13.40 -4.25 7.18
N THR A 155 12.16 -4.13 6.73
CA THR A 155 11.15 -3.27 7.37
C THR A 155 10.26 -4.11 8.30
N PRO A 156 9.45 -3.47 9.18
CA PRO A 156 8.44 -4.18 9.97
C PRO A 156 7.45 -4.99 9.10
N TRP A 157 7.16 -4.52 7.88
CA TRP A 157 6.31 -5.24 6.93
C TRP A 157 6.91 -6.57 6.47
N LEU A 158 8.24 -6.64 6.30
CA LEU A 158 8.89 -7.90 5.98
C LEU A 158 8.82 -8.89 7.15
N THR A 159 8.97 -8.41 8.39
CA THR A 159 8.78 -9.25 9.57
C THR A 159 7.34 -9.79 9.65
N LEU A 160 6.34 -8.95 9.33
CA LEU A 160 4.94 -9.37 9.26
C LEU A 160 4.70 -10.40 8.13
N TYR A 161 5.29 -10.18 6.96
CA TYR A 161 5.25 -11.12 5.83
C TYR A 161 5.74 -12.51 6.24
N HIS A 162 6.83 -12.59 6.99
CA HIS A 162 7.34 -13.87 7.46
C HIS A 162 6.44 -14.53 8.51
N LYS A 163 5.98 -13.77 9.51
CA LYS A 163 5.07 -14.30 10.57
C LYS A 163 3.77 -14.92 10.03
N THR A 164 3.31 -14.48 8.87
CA THR A 164 2.05 -14.93 8.26
C THR A 164 2.23 -16.09 7.29
N ASN A 165 3.48 -16.45 6.95
CA ASN A 165 3.80 -17.42 5.91
C ASN A 165 4.77 -18.53 6.38
N THR A 166 5.01 -18.63 7.70
CA THR A 166 5.71 -19.72 8.39
C THR A 166 4.70 -20.61 9.09
#